data_AF-A0A9X2AX69-F1
#
_entry.id   AF-A0A9X2AX69-F1
#
_cell.length_a   1.000
_cell.length_b   1.000
_cell.length_c   1.000
_cell.angle_alpha   90.00
_cell.angle_beta   90.00
_cell.angle_gamma   90.00
#
_symmetry.space_group_name_H-M   'P 1'
#
loop_
_entity.id
_entity.type
_entity.pdbx_description
1 polymer ?
#
loop_
_entity_poly.entity_id
_entity_poly.type
_entity_poly.pdbx_seq_one_letter_code
_entity_poly.pdbx_strand_id
1 'polypeptide(L)'
;MWSWLAIALSSLLSIFASVNNNRSWSIVFGSFTHILLMVLVVGQMGSWSAKIYWLVAGLGLFLIVDAAGYMKLSHKMCFLGYIVAQVFYSKFFWLQIQSDVVLWLPALLVGIAVVTFFLLLPRLDSLVLPVTVMGCALLLLVCSAGEVWLTTHSQSDFLGFLGALIMAVSALLFAVEKYKRPRSGARYLISGSYFLSHALIVASVL
;
A
#
# COMPACT_ATOMS: atom_id res chain seq x y z
N MET A 1 -1.73 6.79 21.92
CA MET A 1 -1.25 8.10 21.41
C MET A 1 0.26 8.10 21.15
N TRP A 2 1.10 7.68 22.10
CA TRP A 2 2.56 7.59 21.92
C TRP A 2 3.02 6.66 20.80
N SER A 3 2.29 5.57 20.55
CA SER A 3 2.56 4.63 19.46
C SER A 3 2.46 5.27 18.07
N TRP A 4 1.42 6.05 17.80
CA TRP A 4 1.25 6.78 16.54
C TRP A 4 2.35 7.82 16.29
N LEU A 5 2.81 8.49 17.34
CA LEU A 5 3.93 9.44 17.25
C LEU A 5 5.23 8.71 16.91
N ALA A 6 5.49 7.54 17.49
CA ALA A 6 6.64 6.71 17.14
C ALA A 6 6.59 6.21 15.67
N ILE A 7 5.41 5.82 15.17
CA ILE A 7 5.22 5.44 13.76
C ILE A 7 5.52 6.63 12.84
N ALA A 8 4.94 7.80 13.15
CA ALA A 8 5.11 9.02 12.35
C ALA A 8 6.57 9.49 12.33
N LEU A 9 7.25 9.44 13.49
CA LEU A 9 8.66 9.82 13.57
C LEU A 9 9.53 8.83 12.79
N SER A 10 9.30 7.52 12.94
CA SER A 10 10.08 6.51 12.23
C SER A 10 9.85 6.54 10.71
N SER A 11 8.63 6.85 10.25
CA SER A 11 8.36 7.00 8.81
C SER A 11 9.05 8.23 8.24
N LEU A 12 9.03 9.36 8.96
CA LEU A 12 9.80 10.55 8.60
C LEU A 12 11.30 10.26 8.52
N LEU A 13 11.89 9.59 9.52
CA LEU A 13 13.30 9.20 9.50
C LEU A 13 13.64 8.28 8.32
N SER A 14 12.77 7.32 7.97
CA SER A 14 12.96 6.47 6.79
C SER A 14 12.95 7.29 5.49
N ILE A 15 12.04 8.26 5.38
CA ILE A 15 11.95 9.17 4.22
C ILE A 15 13.22 10.01 4.11
N PHE A 16 13.67 10.65 5.20
CA PHE A 16 14.90 11.44 5.22
C PHE A 16 16.12 10.59 4.85
N ALA A 17 16.24 9.37 5.39
CA ALA A 17 17.31 8.44 5.06
C ALA A 17 17.30 8.02 3.58
N SER A 18 16.10 7.81 3.00
CA SER A 18 15.92 7.45 1.58
C SER A 18 16.40 8.56 0.64
N VAL A 19 16.21 9.83 1.04
CA VAL A 19 16.64 10.97 0.23
C VAL A 19 18.12 11.25 0.36
N ASN A 20 18.69 11.09 1.55
CA ASN A 20 20.13 11.27 1.76
C ASN A 20 20.97 10.11 1.19
N ASN A 21 20.36 9.21 0.41
CA ASN A 21 20.97 8.03 -0.21
C ASN A 21 21.61 7.05 0.78
N ASN A 22 21.26 7.17 2.07
CA ASN A 22 21.75 6.31 3.15
C ASN A 22 20.88 5.06 3.23
N ARG A 23 21.16 4.13 2.30
CA ARG A 23 20.35 2.92 2.08
C ARG A 23 20.15 2.08 3.35
N SER A 24 21.19 1.86 4.13
CA SER A 24 21.11 1.04 5.35
C SER A 24 20.15 1.62 6.38
N TRP A 25 20.15 2.94 6.57
CA TRP A 25 19.26 3.61 7.51
C TRP A 25 17.81 3.61 7.03
N SER A 26 17.59 3.77 5.72
CA SER A 26 16.24 3.69 5.14
C SER A 26 15.62 2.31 5.33
N ILE A 27 16.41 1.24 5.21
CA ILE A 27 16.00 -0.14 5.50
C ILE A 27 15.60 -0.28 6.97
N VAL A 28 16.48 0.11 7.88
CA VAL A 28 16.26 -0.09 9.32
C VAL A 28 14.98 0.63 9.75
N PHE A 29 14.83 1.91 9.40
CA PHE A 29 13.65 2.69 9.79
C PHE A 29 12.38 2.27 9.04
N GLY A 30 12.49 1.85 7.77
CA GLY A 30 11.34 1.37 6.99
C GLY A 30 10.85 0.00 7.45
N SER A 31 11.75 -0.90 7.85
CA SER A 31 11.37 -2.16 8.48
C SER A 31 10.80 -1.93 9.88
N PHE A 32 11.38 -0.99 10.63
CA PHE A 32 10.92 -0.65 11.96
C PHE A 32 9.49 -0.10 11.96
N THR A 33 9.11 0.75 11.00
CA THR A 33 7.71 1.23 10.90
C THR A 33 6.71 0.10 10.69
N HIS A 34 7.01 -0.86 9.81
CA HIS A 34 6.14 -2.01 9.56
C HIS A 34 6.03 -2.92 10.78
N ILE A 35 7.14 -3.15 11.49
CA ILE A 35 7.12 -3.91 12.75
C ILE A 35 6.27 -3.18 13.79
N LEU A 36 6.42 -1.87 13.92
CA LEU A 36 5.67 -1.09 14.91
C LEU A 36 4.17 -1.07 14.60
N LEU A 37 3.79 -1.02 13.33
CA LEU A 37 2.41 -1.19 12.88
C LEU A 37 1.86 -2.59 13.21
N MET A 38 2.64 -3.66 12.98
CA MET A 38 2.24 -5.02 13.37
C MET A 38 2.04 -5.16 14.88
N VAL A 39 2.97 -4.65 15.69
CA VAL A 39 2.87 -4.68 17.15
C VAL A 39 1.64 -3.90 17.62
N LEU A 40 1.31 -2.80 16.96
CA LEU A 40 0.13 -2.00 17.31
C LEU A 40 -1.17 -2.76 17.05
N VAL A 41 -1.30 -3.43 15.89
CA VAL A 41 -2.45 -4.29 15.57
C VAL A 41 -2.58 -5.41 16.60
N VAL A 42 -1.50 -6.14 16.89
CA VAL A 42 -1.52 -7.27 17.83
C VAL A 42 -1.78 -6.81 19.27
N GLY A 43 -1.25 -5.65 19.67
CA GLY A 43 -1.37 -5.14 21.03
C GLY A 43 -2.73 -4.53 21.36
N GLN A 44 -3.46 -4.02 20.37
CA GLN A 44 -4.79 -3.42 20.59
C GLN A 44 -5.94 -4.39 20.30
N MET A 45 -5.73 -5.42 19.50
CA MET A 45 -6.78 -6.39 19.19
C MET A 45 -6.79 -7.53 20.22
N GLY A 46 -7.72 -7.45 21.17
CA GLY A 46 -7.90 -8.45 22.22
C GLY A 46 -8.45 -9.80 21.75
N SER A 47 -8.89 -9.93 20.49
CA SER A 47 -9.35 -11.20 19.91
C SER A 47 -8.82 -11.40 18.49
N TRP A 48 -8.25 -12.58 18.24
CA TRP A 48 -7.76 -12.97 16.93
C TRP A 48 -8.91 -13.44 16.05
N SER A 49 -9.35 -12.56 15.16
CA SER A 49 -10.31 -12.87 14.09
C SER A 49 -9.59 -13.28 12.81
N ALA A 50 -10.20 -14.14 11.99
CA ALA A 50 -9.69 -14.57 10.69
C ALA A 50 -9.23 -13.39 9.81
N LYS A 51 -9.90 -12.24 9.92
CA LYS A 51 -9.57 -11.00 9.19
C LYS A 51 -8.19 -10.47 9.55
N ILE A 52 -7.87 -10.40 10.85
CA ILE A 52 -6.65 -9.78 11.38
C ILE A 52 -5.41 -10.55 10.92
N TYR A 53 -5.51 -11.88 10.78
CA TYR A 53 -4.43 -12.71 10.24
C TYR A 53 -4.03 -12.30 8.83
N TRP A 54 -4.99 -11.98 7.95
CA TRP A 54 -4.70 -11.54 6.58
C TRP A 54 -4.03 -10.16 6.55
N LEU A 55 -4.43 -9.26 7.44
CA LEU A 55 -3.79 -7.95 7.57
C LEU A 55 -2.34 -8.08 8.05
N VAL A 56 -2.10 -8.81 9.14
CA VAL A 56 -0.75 -9.02 9.70
C VAL A 56 0.14 -9.77 8.71
N ALA A 57 -0.38 -10.80 8.03
CA ALA A 57 0.34 -11.51 6.99
C ALA A 57 0.70 -10.60 5.80
N GLY A 58 -0.21 -9.70 5.40
CA GLY A 58 0.05 -8.68 4.39
C GLY A 58 1.17 -7.73 4.81
N LEU A 59 1.11 -7.19 6.04
CA LEU A 59 2.18 -6.35 6.60
C LEU A 59 3.53 -7.09 6.64
N GLY A 60 3.51 -8.37 7.04
CA GLY A 60 4.71 -9.22 7.07
C GLY A 60 5.31 -9.44 5.69
N LEU A 61 4.48 -9.65 4.67
CA LEU A 61 4.95 -9.76 3.29
C LEU A 61 5.53 -8.43 2.78
N PHE A 62 4.88 -7.29 3.06
CA PHE A 62 5.43 -5.98 2.69
C PHE A 62 6.79 -5.73 3.34
N LEU A 63 6.97 -6.08 4.62
CA LEU A 63 8.25 -6.01 5.32
C LEU A 63 9.34 -6.82 4.60
N ILE A 64 9.05 -8.09 4.27
CA ILE A 64 10.01 -9.00 3.62
C ILE A 64 10.38 -8.47 2.23
N VAL A 65 9.38 -8.00 1.48
CA VAL A 65 9.56 -7.53 0.11
C VAL A 65 10.33 -6.20 0.08
N ASP A 66 10.02 -5.26 0.98
CA ASP A 66 10.76 -4.01 1.12
C ASP A 66 12.23 -4.31 1.47
N ALA A 67 12.47 -5.16 2.48
CA ALA A 67 13.82 -5.58 2.85
C ALA A 67 14.57 -6.23 1.67
N ALA A 68 13.93 -7.13 0.94
CA ALA A 68 14.52 -7.78 -0.24
C ALA A 68 14.81 -6.78 -1.38
N GLY A 69 13.92 -5.83 -1.63
CA GLY A 69 14.11 -4.76 -2.62
C GLY A 69 15.33 -3.88 -2.28
N TYR A 70 15.51 -3.57 -1.00
CA TYR A 70 16.69 -2.86 -0.55
C TYR A 70 17.97 -3.72 -0.47
N MET A 71 17.91 -5.03 -0.58
CA MET A 71 19.09 -5.88 -0.74
C MET A 71 19.52 -6.05 -2.22
N LYS A 72 18.83 -5.41 -3.17
CA LYS A 72 18.94 -5.67 -4.63
C LYS A 72 18.74 -7.16 -4.96
N LEU A 73 17.88 -7.85 -4.22
CA LEU A 73 17.44 -9.17 -4.63
C LEU A 73 16.70 -9.06 -5.96
N SER A 74 16.54 -10.18 -6.68
CA SER A 74 16.03 -10.16 -8.06
C SER A 74 14.75 -9.30 -8.21
N HIS A 75 14.75 -8.39 -9.17
CA HIS A 75 13.64 -7.45 -9.38
C HIS A 75 12.30 -8.15 -9.61
N LYS A 76 12.32 -9.35 -10.22
CA LYS A 76 11.12 -10.17 -10.49
C LYS A 76 10.50 -10.73 -9.20
N MET A 77 11.31 -11.20 -8.25
CA MET A 77 10.81 -11.73 -6.98
C MET A 77 10.20 -10.63 -6.12
N CYS A 78 10.85 -9.48 -6.03
CA CYS A 78 10.31 -8.34 -5.28
C CYS A 78 8.98 -7.89 -5.87
N PHE A 79 8.89 -7.80 -7.21
CA PHE A 79 7.67 -7.44 -7.91
C PHE A 79 6.51 -8.43 -7.61
N LEU A 80 6.78 -9.73 -7.71
CA LEU A 80 5.77 -10.75 -7.40
C LEU A 80 5.34 -10.68 -5.92
N GLY A 81 6.29 -10.46 -5.02
CA GLY A 81 6.02 -10.29 -3.60
C GLY A 81 5.09 -9.10 -3.29
N TYR A 82 5.30 -7.96 -3.94
CA TYR A 82 4.40 -6.80 -3.79
C TYR A 82 2.97 -7.11 -4.24
N ILE A 83 2.80 -7.84 -5.35
CA ILE A 83 1.47 -8.25 -5.82
C ILE A 83 0.81 -9.17 -4.80
N VAL A 84 1.53 -10.17 -4.30
CA VAL A 84 0.99 -11.10 -3.29
C VAL A 84 0.59 -10.35 -2.03
N ALA A 85 1.42 -9.41 -1.56
CA ALA A 85 1.10 -8.58 -0.38
C ALA A 85 -0.18 -7.74 -0.59
N GLN A 86 -0.35 -7.13 -1.77
CA GLN A 86 -1.56 -6.39 -2.11
C GLN A 86 -2.81 -7.28 -2.17
N VAL A 87 -2.69 -8.50 -2.68
CA VAL A 87 -3.79 -9.48 -2.69
C VAL A 87 -4.20 -9.88 -1.28
N PHE A 88 -3.25 -10.02 -0.35
CA PHE A 88 -3.55 -10.31 1.05
C PHE A 88 -4.33 -9.17 1.72
N TYR A 89 -3.96 -7.91 1.45
CA TYR A 89 -4.75 -6.76 1.89
C TYR A 89 -6.13 -6.72 1.24
N SER A 90 -6.26 -7.05 -0.04
CA SER A 90 -7.57 -7.11 -0.68
C SER A 90 -8.44 -8.21 -0.06
N LYS A 91 -7.86 -9.37 0.26
CA LYS A 91 -8.56 -10.44 0.99
C LYS A 91 -9.02 -10.01 2.37
N PHE A 92 -8.22 -9.20 3.09
CA PHE A 92 -8.62 -8.63 4.37
C PHE A 92 -9.92 -7.80 4.27
N PHE A 93 -10.06 -6.95 3.25
CA PHE A 93 -11.29 -6.18 3.03
C PHE A 93 -12.44 -7.05 2.52
N TRP A 94 -12.19 -8.01 1.63
CA TRP A 94 -13.22 -8.92 1.13
C TRP A 94 -13.91 -9.74 2.23
N LEU A 95 -13.17 -10.15 3.27
CA LEU A 95 -13.74 -10.88 4.41
C LEU A 95 -14.66 -10.02 5.31
N GLN A 96 -14.71 -8.71 5.08
CA GLN A 96 -15.61 -7.80 5.79
C GLN A 96 -16.95 -7.62 5.08
N ILE A 97 -17.01 -7.93 3.77
CA ILE A 97 -18.20 -7.76 2.95
C ILE A 97 -19.17 -8.91 3.26
N GLN A 98 -20.33 -8.59 3.86
CA GLN A 98 -21.39 -9.54 4.17
C GLN A 98 -22.67 -9.34 3.33
N SER A 99 -22.73 -8.26 2.54
CA SER A 99 -23.90 -7.86 1.75
C SER A 99 -23.63 -7.90 0.25
N ASP A 100 -24.68 -7.68 -0.55
CA ASP A 100 -24.58 -7.61 -2.02
C ASP A 100 -23.59 -6.53 -2.48
N VAL A 101 -22.73 -6.92 -3.42
CA VAL A 101 -21.66 -6.09 -3.98
C VAL A 101 -22.25 -5.09 -4.98
N VAL A 102 -21.93 -3.81 -4.84
CA VAL A 102 -22.52 -2.78 -5.69
C VAL A 102 -21.67 -2.53 -6.93
N LEU A 103 -22.04 -3.17 -8.05
CA LEU A 103 -21.26 -3.20 -9.30
C LEU A 103 -20.88 -1.84 -9.93
N TRP A 104 -21.47 -0.71 -9.51
CA TRP A 104 -21.13 0.61 -10.05
C TRP A 104 -19.75 1.10 -9.61
N LEU A 105 -19.31 0.80 -8.38
CA LEU A 105 -18.00 1.25 -7.86
C LEU A 105 -16.83 0.54 -8.57
N PRO A 106 -16.84 -0.80 -8.72
CA PRO A 106 -15.85 -1.51 -9.54
C PRO A 106 -15.83 -0.99 -10.98
N ALA A 107 -17.00 -0.76 -11.59
CA ALA A 107 -17.10 -0.26 -12.96
C ALA A 107 -16.44 1.12 -13.13
N LEU A 108 -16.69 2.03 -12.18
CA LEU A 108 -16.10 3.37 -12.17
C LEU A 108 -14.58 3.32 -11.98
N LEU A 109 -14.08 2.48 -11.05
CA LEU A 109 -12.64 2.28 -10.85
C LEU A 109 -11.94 1.74 -12.09
N VAL A 110 -12.54 0.74 -12.75
CA VAL A 110 -12.02 0.18 -14.00
C VAL A 110 -11.97 1.27 -15.08
N GLY A 111 -13.00 2.11 -15.19
CA GLY A 111 -13.00 3.25 -16.10
C GLY A 111 -11.83 4.20 -15.86
N ILE A 112 -11.61 4.62 -14.62
CA ILE A 112 -10.48 5.51 -14.24
C ILE A 112 -9.15 4.85 -14.55
N ALA A 113 -9.00 3.55 -14.25
CA ALA A 113 -7.76 2.85 -14.51
C ALA A 113 -7.47 2.67 -15.99
N VAL A 114 -8.48 2.38 -16.82
CA VAL A 114 -8.34 2.29 -18.28
C VAL A 114 -7.90 3.64 -18.84
N VAL A 115 -8.53 4.74 -18.44
CA VAL A 115 -8.14 6.10 -18.88
C VAL A 115 -6.70 6.40 -18.46
N THR A 116 -6.35 6.10 -17.21
CA THR A 116 -5.00 6.31 -16.68
C THR A 116 -3.97 5.47 -17.43
N PHE A 117 -4.30 4.22 -17.75
CA PHE A 117 -3.45 3.32 -18.53
C PHE A 117 -3.20 3.85 -19.94
N PHE A 118 -4.23 4.32 -20.64
CA PHE A 118 -4.07 4.94 -21.96
C PHE A 118 -3.21 6.22 -21.92
N LEU A 119 -3.35 7.04 -20.88
CA LEU A 119 -2.52 8.24 -20.70
C LEU A 119 -1.05 7.90 -20.41
N LEU A 120 -0.80 6.77 -19.75
CA LEU A 120 0.56 6.29 -19.47
C LEU A 120 1.14 5.43 -20.61
N LEU A 121 0.31 4.86 -21.49
CA LEU A 121 0.73 4.01 -22.62
C LEU A 121 1.86 4.62 -23.47
N PRO A 122 1.80 5.89 -23.95
CA PRO A 122 2.89 6.49 -24.72
C PRO A 122 4.19 6.65 -23.93
N ARG A 123 4.16 6.44 -22.61
CA ARG A 123 5.31 6.51 -21.71
C ARG A 123 5.75 5.15 -21.19
N LEU A 124 5.04 4.05 -21.47
CA LEU A 124 5.27 2.75 -20.84
C LEU A 124 5.84 1.69 -21.79
N ASP A 125 6.42 2.05 -22.92
CA ASP A 125 6.77 1.16 -24.05
C ASP A 125 7.40 -0.21 -23.69
N SER A 126 8.27 -0.29 -22.68
CA SER A 126 8.93 -1.55 -22.25
C SER A 126 8.40 -2.15 -20.93
N LEU A 127 7.66 -1.38 -20.11
CA LEU A 127 7.22 -1.78 -18.76
C LEU A 127 5.70 -1.91 -18.63
N VAL A 128 4.97 -1.92 -19.75
CA VAL A 128 3.51 -2.04 -19.79
C VAL A 128 3.01 -3.19 -18.93
N LEU A 129 3.58 -4.40 -19.11
CA LEU A 129 3.07 -5.62 -18.48
C LEU A 129 3.22 -5.62 -16.94
N PRO A 130 4.40 -5.33 -16.35
CA PRO A 130 4.52 -5.12 -14.91
C PRO A 130 3.57 -4.05 -14.36
N VAL A 131 3.42 -2.92 -15.07
CA VAL A 131 2.57 -1.82 -14.59
C VAL A 131 1.08 -2.20 -14.63
N THR A 132 0.62 -2.90 -15.67
CA THR A 132 -0.77 -3.37 -15.74
C THR A 132 -1.09 -4.37 -14.64
N VAL A 133 -0.21 -5.34 -14.38
CA VAL A 133 -0.47 -6.37 -13.37
C VAL A 133 -0.52 -5.75 -11.97
N MET A 134 0.40 -4.83 -11.66
CA MET A 134 0.39 -4.11 -10.38
C MET A 134 -0.82 -3.18 -10.26
N GLY A 135 -1.21 -2.50 -11.35
CA GLY A 135 -2.41 -1.69 -11.41
C GLY A 135 -3.68 -2.50 -11.15
N CYS A 136 -3.81 -3.69 -11.73
CA CYS A 136 -4.92 -4.60 -11.47
C CYS A 136 -5.00 -5.02 -9.99
N ALA A 137 -3.87 -5.35 -9.36
CA ALA A 137 -3.85 -5.71 -7.94
C ALA A 137 -4.28 -4.55 -7.04
N LEU A 138 -3.84 -3.32 -7.35
CA LEU A 138 -4.26 -2.11 -6.66
C LEU A 138 -5.75 -1.80 -6.88
N LEU A 139 -6.26 -1.97 -8.10
CA LEU A 139 -7.68 -1.82 -8.38
C LEU A 139 -8.53 -2.75 -7.52
N LEU A 140 -8.15 -4.03 -7.43
CA LEU A 140 -8.86 -5.00 -6.59
C LEU A 140 -8.87 -4.58 -5.13
N LEU A 141 -7.77 -4.01 -4.63
CA LEU A 141 -7.68 -3.51 -3.26
C LEU A 141 -8.56 -2.27 -3.02
N VAL A 142 -8.48 -1.25 -3.89
CA VAL A 142 -9.28 -0.03 -3.73
C VAL A 142 -10.77 -0.35 -3.91
N CYS A 143 -11.10 -1.27 -4.81
CA CYS A 143 -12.44 -1.79 -5.00
C CYS A 143 -12.95 -2.49 -3.73
N SER A 144 -12.17 -3.43 -3.17
CA SER A 144 -12.60 -4.17 -1.98
C SER A 144 -12.74 -3.26 -0.77
N ALA A 145 -11.84 -2.28 -0.58
CA ALA A 145 -11.95 -1.30 0.49
C ALA A 145 -13.14 -0.34 0.29
N GLY A 146 -13.42 0.04 -0.96
CA GLY A 146 -14.54 0.92 -1.31
C GLY A 146 -15.89 0.26 -1.05
N GLU A 147 -16.04 -1.02 -1.39
CA GLU A 147 -17.24 -1.80 -1.07
C GLU A 147 -17.48 -1.86 0.44
N VAL A 148 -16.45 -2.17 1.25
CA VAL A 148 -16.58 -2.19 2.72
C VAL A 148 -17.06 -0.85 3.27
N TRP A 149 -16.52 0.25 2.76
CA TRP A 149 -16.94 1.58 3.20
C TRP A 149 -18.39 1.90 2.82
N LEU A 150 -18.84 1.50 1.62
CA LEU A 150 -20.24 1.66 1.20
C LEU A 150 -21.21 0.83 2.03
N THR A 151 -20.80 -0.34 2.53
CA THR A 151 -21.70 -1.22 3.28
C THR A 151 -21.84 -0.81 4.75
N THR A 152 -20.74 -0.44 5.40
CA THR A 152 -20.74 -0.16 6.85
C THR A 152 -20.96 1.31 7.16
N HIS A 153 -20.63 2.23 6.24
CA HIS A 153 -20.63 3.69 6.43
C HIS A 153 -19.88 4.17 7.68
N SER A 154 -18.91 3.39 8.15
CA SER A 154 -18.10 3.70 9.32
C SER A 154 -16.98 4.69 8.99
N GLN A 155 -16.62 5.56 9.95
CA GLN A 155 -15.42 6.41 9.86
C GLN A 155 -14.13 5.58 9.81
N SER A 156 -14.09 4.42 10.46
CA SER A 156 -12.95 3.51 10.41
C SER A 156 -12.71 3.03 8.98
N ASP A 157 -13.77 2.58 8.31
CA ASP A 157 -13.69 1.98 6.97
C ASP A 157 -13.38 3.04 5.90
N PHE A 158 -13.78 4.29 6.15
CA PHE A 158 -13.38 5.42 5.32
C PHE A 158 -11.86 5.63 5.35
N LEU A 159 -11.22 5.50 6.51
CA LEU A 159 -9.76 5.59 6.63
C LEU A 159 -9.07 4.45 5.88
N GLY A 160 -9.63 3.24 5.92
CA GLY A 160 -9.14 2.09 5.15
C GLY A 160 -9.23 2.31 3.64
N PHE A 161 -10.36 2.83 3.16
CA PHE A 161 -10.54 3.21 1.75
C PHE A 161 -9.59 4.32 1.32
N LEU A 162 -9.45 5.38 2.13
CA LEU A 162 -8.53 6.48 1.85
C LEU A 162 -7.07 5.99 1.82
N GLY A 163 -6.69 5.08 2.73
CA GLY A 163 -5.39 4.41 2.74
C GLY A 163 -5.12 3.64 1.45
N ALA A 164 -6.08 2.83 0.99
CA ALA A 164 -5.98 2.11 -0.28
C ALA A 164 -5.81 3.05 -1.49
N LEU A 165 -6.56 4.16 -1.52
CA LEU A 165 -6.49 5.17 -2.59
C LEU A 165 -5.11 5.86 -2.61
N ILE A 166 -4.60 6.26 -1.44
CA ILE A 166 -3.25 6.84 -1.32
C ILE A 166 -2.18 5.85 -1.77
N MET A 167 -2.34 4.55 -1.48
CA MET A 167 -1.41 3.53 -1.95
C MET A 167 -1.42 3.41 -3.48
N ALA A 168 -2.59 3.45 -4.10
CA ALA A 168 -2.71 3.44 -5.56
C ALA A 168 -2.06 4.67 -6.20
N VAL A 169 -2.25 5.86 -5.62
CA VAL A 169 -1.59 7.11 -6.08
C VAL A 169 -0.07 7.02 -5.90
N SER A 170 0.42 6.50 -4.77
CA SER A 170 1.85 6.29 -4.52
C SER A 170 2.49 5.41 -5.59
N ALA A 171 1.85 4.29 -5.91
CA ALA A 171 2.31 3.37 -6.96
C ALA A 171 2.29 4.01 -8.36
N LEU A 172 1.27 4.83 -8.65
CA LEU A 172 1.21 5.57 -9.91
C LEU A 172 2.36 6.59 -10.01
N LEU A 173 2.63 7.34 -8.95
CA LEU A 173 3.74 8.28 -8.87
C LEU A 173 5.08 7.57 -9.06
N PHE A 174 5.25 6.40 -8.45
CA PHE A 174 6.44 5.56 -8.62
C PHE A 174 6.62 5.09 -10.08
N ALA A 175 5.54 4.66 -10.73
CA ALA A 175 5.59 4.29 -12.15
C ALA A 175 5.98 5.48 -13.05
N VAL A 176 5.46 6.67 -12.78
CA VAL A 176 5.76 7.89 -13.54
C VAL A 176 7.18 8.39 -13.27
N GLU A 177 7.66 8.37 -12.02
CA GLU A 177 9.02 8.81 -11.67
C GLU A 177 10.08 7.89 -12.25
N LYS A 178 9.83 6.58 -12.35
CA LYS A 178 10.80 5.67 -12.98
C LYS A 178 11.05 6.00 -14.46
N TYR A 179 10.11 6.68 -15.11
CA TYR A 179 10.23 7.10 -16.52
C TYR A 179 10.74 8.53 -16.69
N LYS A 180 10.41 9.45 -15.78
CA LYS A 180 10.98 10.82 -15.79
C LYS A 180 12.34 10.84 -15.10
N ARG A 181 13.20 11.83 -15.41
CA ARG A 181 14.49 11.98 -14.68
C ARG A 181 14.22 12.06 -13.16
N PRO A 182 14.96 11.31 -12.32
CA PRO A 182 14.70 11.24 -10.89
C PRO A 182 14.88 12.63 -10.27
N ARG A 183 13.80 13.19 -9.72
CA ARG A 183 13.81 14.47 -9.02
C ARG A 183 13.75 14.17 -7.54
N SER A 184 14.71 14.66 -6.76
CA SER A 184 14.82 14.36 -5.31
C SER A 184 13.52 14.59 -4.52
N GLY A 185 12.72 15.59 -4.92
CA GLY A 185 11.40 15.89 -4.33
C GLY A 185 10.33 14.80 -4.52
N ALA A 186 10.37 14.04 -5.62
CA ALA A 186 9.35 13.04 -5.91
C ALA A 186 9.51 11.78 -5.03
N ARG A 187 10.75 11.42 -4.67
CA ARG A 187 11.03 10.37 -3.68
C ARG A 187 10.44 10.63 -2.30
N TYR A 188 10.43 11.88 -1.83
CA TYR A 188 9.76 12.25 -0.58
C TYR A 188 8.27 11.93 -0.63
N LEU A 189 7.63 12.29 -1.75
CA LEU A 189 6.19 12.16 -1.94
C LEU A 189 5.77 10.69 -2.09
N ILE A 190 6.55 9.87 -2.80
CA ILE A 190 6.27 8.44 -2.98
C ILE A 190 6.43 7.70 -1.65
N SER A 191 7.59 7.81 -1.00
CA SER A 191 7.83 7.11 0.27
C SER A 191 6.89 7.59 1.36
N GLY A 192 6.58 8.89 1.40
CA GLY A 192 5.62 9.46 2.35
C GLY A 192 4.21 8.93 2.16
N SER A 193 3.69 8.96 0.92
CA SER A 193 2.37 8.41 0.61
C SER A 193 2.28 6.91 0.88
N TYR A 194 3.35 6.16 0.64
CA TYR A 194 3.42 4.73 0.93
C TYR A 194 3.26 4.44 2.43
N PHE A 195 4.08 5.02 3.30
CA PHE A 195 3.94 4.80 4.75
C PHE A 195 2.63 5.34 5.31
N LEU A 196 2.15 6.46 4.77
CA LEU A 196 0.85 7.02 5.14
C LEU A 196 -0.29 6.05 4.81
N SER A 197 -0.23 5.37 3.66
CA SER A 197 -1.24 4.40 3.26
C SER A 197 -1.33 3.21 4.22
N HIS A 198 -0.18 2.64 4.62
CA HIS A 198 -0.14 1.56 5.59
C HIS A 198 -0.65 1.99 6.98
N ALA A 199 -0.28 3.20 7.41
CA ALA A 199 -0.77 3.76 8.66
C ALA A 199 -2.29 3.92 8.67
N LEU A 200 -2.89 4.39 7.57
CA LEU A 200 -4.34 4.55 7.43
C LEU A 200 -5.08 3.21 7.35
N ILE A 201 -4.52 2.23 6.63
CA ILE A 201 -5.09 0.88 6.56
C ILE A 201 -5.10 0.22 7.95
N VAL A 202 -4.03 0.40 8.74
CA VAL A 202 -3.97 -0.09 10.12
C VAL A 202 -4.91 0.71 11.04
N ALA A 203 -5.01 2.02 10.85
CA ALA A 203 -5.94 2.88 11.59
C ALA A 203 -7.40 2.45 11.40
N SER A 204 -7.76 1.96 10.22
CA SER A 204 -9.10 1.48 9.89
C SER A 204 -9.58 0.32 10.76
N VAL A 205 -8.67 -0.37 11.47
CA VAL A 205 -8.93 -1.63 12.17
C VAL A 205 -8.94 -1.45 13.69
N LEU A 206 -8.54 -0.27 14.16
CA LEU A 206 -8.38 0.08 15.57
C LEU A 206 -9.54 0.96 16.03
#